data_AF-A0A846QZK2-F1
#
_entry.id   AF-A0A846QZK2-F1
#
_cell.length_a   1.000
_cell.length_b   1.000
_cell.length_c   1.000
_cell.angle_alpha   90.00
_cell.angle_beta   90.00
_cell.angle_gamma   90.00
#
_symmetry.space_group_name_H-M   'P 1'
#
loop_
_entity.id
_entity.type
_entity.pdbx_description
1 polymer ?
#
loop_
_entity_poly.entity_id
_entity_poly.type
_entity_poly.pdbx_seq_one_letter_code
_entity_poly.pdbx_strand_id
1 'polypeptide(L)'
;MKNRIFITIGLCLLSIWFMSAQQNQLTGPEAKNRKPWENPRESSIVMVKNHNHKPLTGPKAKNLKLWEDKCERIAVVYEQRKIITGPKAKNTRPEHDDYWASMESSSEIIQ
;
A
#
# COMPACT_ATOMS: atom_id res chain seq x y z
N MET A 1 -21.80 28.33 39.70
CA MET A 1 -20.61 28.68 38.89
C MET A 1 -19.62 27.53 38.74
N LYS A 2 -19.33 26.74 39.79
CA LYS A 2 -18.46 25.55 39.73
C LYS A 2 -18.80 24.56 38.60
N ASN A 3 -20.08 24.23 38.36
CA ASN A 3 -20.46 23.24 37.35
C ASN A 3 -20.15 23.69 35.91
N ARG A 4 -20.15 25.00 35.63
CA ARG A 4 -19.77 25.52 34.30
C ARG A 4 -18.27 25.41 34.05
N ILE A 5 -17.46 25.57 35.11
CA ILE A 5 -16.00 25.42 35.05
C ILE A 5 -15.62 23.97 34.72
N PHE A 6 -16.28 22.98 35.33
CA PHE A 6 -16.03 21.57 35.01
C PHE A 6 -16.39 21.21 33.56
N ILE A 7 -17.49 21.75 33.05
CA ILE A 7 -17.90 21.54 31.64
C ILE A 7 -16.87 22.15 30.69
N THR A 8 -16.39 23.38 30.95
CA THR A 8 -15.37 24.01 30.12
C THR A 8 -14.03 23.27 30.15
N ILE A 9 -13.62 22.75 31.31
CA ILE A 9 -12.39 21.96 31.43
C ILE A 9 -12.54 20.63 30.68
N GLY A 10 -13.68 19.94 30.81
CA GLY A 10 -13.96 18.72 30.06
C GLY A 10 -13.91 18.92 28.55
N LEU A 11 -14.46 20.03 28.04
CA LEU A 11 -14.42 20.37 26.62
C LEU A 11 -12.99 20.66 26.13
N CYS A 12 -12.19 21.39 26.92
CA CYS A 12 -10.78 21.65 26.61
C CYS A 12 -9.92 20.39 26.63
N LEU A 13 -10.22 19.43 27.51
CA LEU A 13 -9.51 18.15 27.50
C LEU A 13 -9.90 17.32 26.27
N LEU A 14 -11.17 17.30 25.89
CA LEU A 14 -11.66 16.57 24.72
C LEU A 14 -10.98 17.04 23.41
N SER A 15 -10.76 18.35 23.24
CA SER A 15 -10.11 18.87 22.03
C SER A 15 -8.65 18.44 21.87
N ILE A 16 -7.92 18.25 22.97
CA ILE A 16 -6.53 17.75 22.95
C ILE A 16 -6.48 16.30 22.43
N TRP A 17 -7.48 15.48 22.76
CA TRP A 17 -7.58 14.10 22.25
C TRP A 17 -7.81 14.04 20.74
N PHE A 18 -8.54 14.99 20.15
CA PHE A 18 -8.77 15.01 18.69
C PHE A 18 -7.54 15.45 17.88
N MET A 19 -6.59 16.21 18.47
CA MET A 19 -5.40 16.67 17.75
C MET A 19 -4.38 15.56 17.46
N SER A 20 -4.38 14.44 18.21
CA SER A 20 -3.43 13.34 17.99
C SER A 20 -3.72 12.50 16.74
N ALA A 21 -4.94 12.59 16.18
CA ALA A 21 -5.37 11.75 15.05
C ALA A 21 -4.66 12.08 13.71
N GLN A 22 -3.98 13.23 13.61
CA GLN A 22 -3.46 13.74 12.33
C GLN A 22 -1.93 13.59 12.18
N GLN A 23 -1.24 13.02 13.16
CA GLN A 23 0.16 13.36 13.41
C GLN A 23 1.23 12.43 12.80
N ASN A 24 0.88 11.41 12.02
CA ASN A 24 1.86 10.40 11.59
C ASN A 24 2.02 10.19 10.08
N GLN A 25 1.43 11.05 9.24
CA GLN A 25 1.70 10.98 7.81
C GLN A 25 2.96 11.79 7.48
N LEU A 26 4.04 11.10 7.09
CA LEU A 26 5.19 11.74 6.48
C LEU A 26 4.69 12.55 5.28
N THR A 27 4.90 13.86 5.32
CA THR A 27 4.56 14.78 4.24
C THR A 27 5.80 15.61 3.87
N GLY A 28 5.74 16.31 2.72
CA GLY A 28 6.81 17.23 2.33
C GLY A 28 8.12 16.53 1.90
N PRO A 29 9.28 17.18 2.12
CA PRO A 29 10.59 16.69 1.68
C PRO A 29 10.97 15.34 2.29
N GLU A 30 10.64 15.13 3.57
CA GLU A 30 10.92 13.87 4.28
C GLU A 30 10.17 12.69 3.66
N ALA A 31 8.93 12.90 3.20
CA ALA A 31 8.16 11.87 2.50
C ALA A 31 8.79 11.45 1.18
N LYS A 32 9.38 12.41 0.44
CA LYS A 32 10.03 12.16 -0.85
C LYS A 32 11.40 11.49 -0.69
N ASN A 33 12.12 11.82 0.37
CA ASN A 33 13.46 11.28 0.68
C ASN A 33 13.40 10.01 1.55
N ARG A 34 12.19 9.55 1.89
CA ARG A 34 12.02 8.32 2.66
C ARG A 34 12.57 7.14 1.88
N LYS A 35 13.42 6.35 2.54
CA LYS A 35 13.95 5.11 1.99
C LYS A 35 12.85 4.04 1.93
N PRO A 36 12.51 3.49 0.74
CA PRO A 36 11.42 2.53 0.62
C PRO A 36 11.63 1.22 1.39
N TRP A 37 12.87 0.84 1.66
CA TRP A 37 13.22 -0.42 2.35
C TRP A 37 13.14 -0.37 3.87
N GLU A 38 13.08 0.83 4.48
CA GLU A 38 12.97 0.97 5.95
C GLU A 38 11.56 0.68 6.45
N ASN A 39 10.54 0.97 5.61
CA ASN A 39 9.15 0.64 5.86
C ASN A 39 8.54 0.20 4.52
N PRO A 40 8.68 -1.09 4.15
CA PRO A 40 8.10 -1.61 2.93
C PRO A 40 6.59 -1.47 3.02
N ARG A 41 5.97 -0.95 1.96
CA ARG A 41 4.51 -0.91 1.90
C ARG A 41 4.00 -2.35 1.85
N GLU A 42 2.89 -2.58 2.53
CA GLU A 42 2.10 -3.80 2.33
C GLU A 42 1.75 -3.96 0.86
N SER A 43 1.53 -5.20 0.46
CA SER A 43 1.20 -5.55 -0.91
C SER A 43 -0.12 -4.92 -1.33
N SER A 44 -0.04 -3.83 -2.07
CA SER A 44 -1.22 -3.21 -2.68
C SER A 44 -1.62 -3.96 -3.94
N ILE A 45 -2.92 -4.16 -4.13
CA ILE A 45 -3.47 -4.72 -5.38
C ILE A 45 -3.30 -3.67 -6.49
N VAL A 46 -2.50 -3.98 -7.51
CA VAL A 46 -2.35 -3.14 -8.70
C VAL A 46 -3.27 -3.66 -9.79
N MET A 47 -4.18 -2.80 -10.24
CA MET A 47 -5.08 -3.14 -11.34
C MET A 47 -4.39 -2.84 -12.67
N VAL A 48 -4.05 -3.88 -13.43
CA VAL A 48 -3.45 -3.77 -14.76
C VAL A 48 -4.53 -3.97 -15.82
N LYS A 49 -4.57 -3.08 -16.82
CA LYS A 49 -5.42 -3.28 -17.99
C LYS A 49 -4.77 -4.30 -18.92
N ASN A 50 -5.48 -5.41 -19.17
CA ASN A 50 -5.10 -6.36 -20.20
C ASN A 50 -5.70 -5.93 -21.54
N HIS A 51 -4.84 -5.44 -22.42
CA HIS A 51 -5.21 -5.05 -23.78
C HIS A 51 -5.16 -6.28 -24.70
N ASN A 52 -6.14 -7.18 -24.58
CA ASN A 52 -6.24 -8.37 -25.44
C ASN A 52 -6.79 -8.05 -26.85
N HIS A 53 -6.61 -6.82 -27.32
CA HIS A 53 -7.03 -6.34 -28.63
C HIS A 53 -5.83 -5.83 -29.41
N LYS A 54 -5.97 -5.72 -30.74
CA LYS A 54 -4.90 -5.21 -31.60
C LYS A 54 -4.51 -3.79 -31.15
N PRO A 55 -3.21 -3.50 -30.93
CA PRO A 55 -2.79 -2.20 -30.44
C PRO A 55 -3.21 -1.12 -31.45
N LEU A 56 -3.96 -0.12 -30.97
CA LEU A 56 -4.22 1.07 -31.78
C LEU A 56 -2.91 1.84 -31.94
N THR A 57 -2.65 2.28 -33.17
CA THR A 57 -1.46 3.08 -33.51
C THR A 57 -1.84 4.39 -34.21
N GLY A 58 -0.90 5.32 -34.26
CA GLY A 58 -1.05 6.58 -34.99
C GLY A 58 -2.03 7.58 -34.36
N PRO A 59 -2.69 8.43 -35.17
CA PRO A 59 -3.59 9.47 -34.68
C PRO A 59 -4.78 8.92 -33.88
N LYS A 60 -5.28 7.74 -34.26
CA LYS A 60 -6.38 7.08 -33.57
C LYS A 60 -6.04 6.69 -32.13
N ALA A 61 -4.80 6.27 -31.86
CA ALA A 61 -4.34 5.94 -30.52
C ALA A 61 -4.25 7.17 -29.60
N LYS A 62 -3.77 8.29 -30.15
CA LYS A 62 -3.62 9.55 -29.39
C LYS A 62 -4.97 10.21 -29.06
N ASN A 63 -5.96 10.02 -29.92
CA ASN A 63 -7.28 10.62 -29.77
C ASN A 63 -8.26 9.71 -29.00
N LEU A 64 -7.85 8.50 -28.61
CA LEU A 64 -8.67 7.58 -27.84
C LEU A 64 -8.78 8.08 -26.39
N LYS A 65 -10.01 8.12 -25.88
CA LYS A 65 -10.27 8.48 -24.49
C LYS A 65 -10.09 7.26 -23.58
N LEU A 66 -9.39 7.44 -22.47
CA LEU A 66 -9.03 6.35 -21.53
C LEU A 66 -10.24 5.63 -20.90
N TRP A 67 -11.40 6.29 -20.82
CA TRP A 67 -12.64 5.72 -20.27
C TRP A 67 -13.49 4.96 -21.31
N GLU A 68 -13.21 5.15 -22.60
CA GLU A 68 -13.88 4.41 -23.70
C GLU A 68 -13.16 3.08 -24.01
N ASP A 69 -11.92 2.95 -23.51
CA ASP A 69 -11.08 1.77 -23.64
C ASP A 69 -11.61 0.61 -22.77
N LYS A 70 -12.29 -0.34 -23.43
CA LYS A 70 -12.83 -1.56 -22.83
C LYS A 70 -11.71 -2.60 -22.72
N CYS A 71 -11.10 -2.67 -21.54
CA CYS A 71 -10.11 -3.68 -21.21
C CYS A 71 -10.50 -4.44 -19.95
N GLU A 72 -10.13 -5.71 -19.91
CA GLU A 72 -10.19 -6.50 -18.68
C GLU A 72 -9.16 -5.93 -17.70
N ARG A 73 -9.56 -5.81 -16.42
CA ARG A 73 -8.66 -5.38 -15.35
C ARG A 73 -8.25 -6.61 -14.56
N ILE A 74 -6.96 -6.90 -14.58
CA ILE A 74 -6.37 -7.99 -13.81
C ILE A 74 -5.78 -7.40 -12.54
N ALA A 75 -6.15 -8.00 -11.41
CA ALA A 75 -5.53 -7.70 -10.12
C ALA A 75 -4.16 -8.37 -10.07
N VAL A 76 -3.10 -7.58 -10.05
CA VAL A 76 -1.74 -8.04 -9.76
C VAL A 76 -1.49 -7.80 -8.28
N VAL A 77 -1.30 -8.88 -7.55
CA VAL A 77 -0.95 -8.84 -6.13
C VAL A 77 0.57 -8.97 -6.03
N TYR A 78 1.19 -8.08 -5.26
CA TYR A 78 2.59 -8.27 -4.89
C TYR A 78 2.67 -9.31 -3.78
N GLU A 79 3.43 -10.38 -3.96
CA GLU A 79 3.73 -11.31 -2.88
C GLU A 79 5.05 -10.94 -2.22
N GLN A 80 5.09 -11.04 -0.91
CA GLN A 80 6.34 -10.88 -0.18
C GLN A 80 7.16 -12.15 -0.29
N ARG A 81 8.47 -11.98 -0.42
CA ARG A 81 9.41 -13.09 -0.37
C ARG A 81 9.46 -13.66 1.05
N LYS A 82 9.46 -14.98 1.17
CA LYS A 82 9.68 -15.67 2.45
C LYS A 82 11.08 -15.37 2.99
N ILE A 83 11.15 -14.97 4.26
CA ILE A 83 12.45 -14.80 4.94
C ILE A 83 13.00 -16.18 5.27
N ILE A 84 14.07 -16.57 4.57
CA ILE A 84 14.74 -17.86 4.72
C ILE A 84 16.22 -17.64 5.03
N THR A 85 16.75 -18.46 5.93
CA THR A 85 18.13 -18.33 6.43
C THR A 85 18.94 -19.60 6.15
N GLY A 86 20.27 -19.48 6.15
CA GLY A 86 21.19 -20.61 6.04
C GLY A 86 21.44 -21.08 4.59
N PRO A 87 21.91 -22.32 4.37
CA PRO A 87 22.30 -22.82 3.05
C PRO A 87 21.12 -22.86 2.07
N LYS A 88 19.90 -23.09 2.58
CA LYS A 88 18.66 -23.05 1.77
C LYS A 88 18.46 -21.69 1.10
N ALA A 89 18.79 -20.59 1.79
CA ALA A 89 18.62 -19.23 1.26
C ALA A 89 19.41 -18.98 -0.03
N LYS A 90 20.54 -19.67 -0.23
CA LYS A 90 21.39 -19.54 -1.42
C LYS A 90 20.85 -20.29 -2.65
N ASN A 91 20.02 -21.31 -2.42
CA ASN A 91 19.50 -22.20 -3.49
C ASN A 91 18.01 -21.99 -3.76
N THR A 92 17.37 -21.02 -3.10
CA THR A 92 15.94 -20.78 -3.30
C THR A 92 15.72 -19.92 -4.53
N ARG A 93 14.88 -20.38 -5.44
CA ARG A 93 14.61 -19.74 -6.74
C ARG A 93 13.16 -19.24 -6.79
N PRO A 94 12.88 -18.10 -7.44
CA PRO A 94 11.52 -17.55 -7.53
C PRO A 94 10.50 -18.48 -8.18
N GLU A 95 10.96 -19.39 -9.05
CA GLU A 95 10.15 -20.41 -9.72
C GLU A 95 9.80 -21.63 -8.85
N HIS A 96 10.29 -21.71 -7.62
CA HIS A 96 9.94 -22.78 -6.68
C HIS A 96 8.97 -22.28 -5.62
N ASP A 97 7.99 -23.13 -5.28
CA ASP A 97 6.89 -22.80 -4.37
C ASP A 97 7.35 -22.33 -2.99
N ASP A 98 8.57 -22.70 -2.58
CA ASP A 98 9.15 -22.33 -1.29
C ASP A 98 9.65 -20.87 -1.20
N TYR A 99 9.63 -20.10 -2.30
CA TYR A 99 10.21 -18.76 -2.37
C TYR A 99 9.27 -17.66 -1.83
N TRP A 100 7.96 -17.82 -2.03
CA TRP A 100 6.94 -16.84 -1.68
C TRP A 100 6.36 -17.12 -0.29
N ALA A 101 6.02 -16.06 0.44
CA ALA A 101 5.34 -16.20 1.72
C ALA A 101 3.85 -16.53 1.47
N SER A 102 3.32 -17.58 2.10
CA SER A 102 1.88 -17.86 2.04
C SER A 102 1.11 -16.74 2.76
N MET A 103 -0.08 -16.41 2.27
CA MET A 103 -0.90 -15.31 2.80
C MET A 103 -1.19 -15.43 4.30
N GLU A 104 -1.27 -16.65 4.86
CA GLU A 104 -1.44 -16.87 6.31
C GLU A 104 -0.23 -16.44 7.16
N SER A 105 0.99 -16.57 6.63
CA SER A 105 2.21 -16.21 7.35
C SER A 105 2.45 -14.69 7.41
N SER A 106 1.94 -13.95 6.41
CA SER A 106 2.09 -12.49 6.36
C SER A 106 1.25 -11.77 7.43
N SER A 107 0.14 -12.35 7.89
CA SER A 107 -0.66 -11.81 9.00
C SER A 107 -0.04 -11.99 10.38
N GLU A 108 0.81 -13.01 10.57
CA GLU A 108 1.46 -13.29 11.87
C GLU A 108 2.65 -12.37 12.16
N ILE A 109 3.24 -11.76 11.13
CA ILE A 109 4.36 -10.81 11.26
C ILE A 109 3.89 -9.43 11.77
N ILE A 110 2.57 -9.20 11.86
CA ILE A 110 1.95 -7.90 12.17
C ILE A 110 1.51 -7.78 13.67
N GLN A 111 1.80 -8.77 14.52
CA GLN A 111 1.65 -8.65 15.99
C GLN A 111 2.94 -8.22 16.68
#